data_AF-A0A7Y2BGE2-F1
#
_entry.id   AF-A0A7Y2BGE2-F1
#
_cell.length_a   1.000
_cell.length_b   1.000
_cell.length_c   1.000
_cell.angle_alpha   90.00
_cell.angle_beta   90.00
_cell.angle_gamma   90.00
#
_symmetry.space_group_name_H-M   'P 1'
#
loop_
_entity.id
_entity.type
_entity.pdbx_description
1 polymer ?
#
loop_
_entity_poly.entity_id
_entity_poly.type
_entity_poly.pdbx_seq_one_letter_code
_entity_poly.pdbx_strand_id
1 'polypeptide(L)'
;MTVLAFERQGQRPLREQLPDARVITWPEPRVPSRFERLNAMMKPAMFGFTSKIREWLRSVQHDGERFDLAHFLLPSSPRYPVPFYRLGLPYIVGPVGGALPNPPGFKSEMEADSWFVRLRALDGLRFAHDPWLRRSYGAADMVLFVAPYMRDVMQDVPMRRHRAFLGLGLDEVPDKVERHAVAHEMELLHVGRAVRSKGLR
;
A
#
# COMPACT_ATOMS: atom_id res chain seq x y z
N MET A 1 -8.99 14.41 -14.02
CA MET A 1 -8.09 13.44 -13.38
C MET A 1 -8.10 12.15 -14.18
N THR A 2 -6.96 11.44 -14.30
CA THR A 2 -6.90 10.13 -14.97
C THR A 2 -6.56 9.03 -13.96
N VAL A 3 -7.32 7.94 -13.96
CA VAL A 3 -7.20 6.84 -12.99
C VAL A 3 -6.93 5.53 -13.70
N LEU A 4 -5.87 4.84 -13.29
CA LEU A 4 -5.48 3.53 -13.79
C LEU A 4 -5.69 2.49 -12.69
N ALA A 5 -6.47 1.45 -12.97
CA ALA A 5 -6.76 0.42 -11.97
C ALA A 5 -6.99 -0.96 -12.60
N PHE A 6 -6.87 -2.00 -11.80
CA PHE A 6 -7.57 -3.24 -12.11
C PHE A 6 -9.05 -3.10 -11.74
N GLU A 7 -9.91 -3.67 -12.57
CA GLU A 7 -11.34 -3.75 -12.33
C GLU A 7 -11.72 -5.17 -11.91
N ARG A 8 -12.36 -5.27 -10.73
CA ARG A 8 -12.83 -6.53 -10.17
C ARG A 8 -14.18 -6.89 -10.79
N GLN A 9 -14.29 -8.09 -11.34
CA GLN A 9 -15.54 -8.56 -11.92
C GLN A 9 -16.65 -8.70 -10.87
N GLY A 10 -17.88 -8.36 -11.26
CA GLY A 10 -19.06 -8.41 -10.39
C GLY A 10 -19.18 -7.25 -9.40
N GLN A 11 -18.28 -6.26 -9.46
CA GLN A 11 -18.38 -5.00 -8.72
C GLN A 11 -18.86 -3.87 -9.64
N ARG A 12 -19.38 -2.79 -9.06
CA ARG A 12 -19.74 -1.58 -9.81
C ARG A 12 -18.52 -1.07 -10.60
N PRO A 13 -18.61 -0.84 -11.93
CA PRO A 13 -17.50 -0.35 -12.73
C PRO A 13 -16.89 0.95 -12.18
N LEU A 14 -15.56 1.07 -12.24
CA LEU A 14 -14.88 2.21 -11.63
C LEU A 14 -15.26 3.55 -12.29
N ARG A 15 -15.53 3.53 -13.60
CA ARG A 15 -16.03 4.69 -14.36
C ARG A 15 -17.36 5.24 -13.85
N GLU A 16 -18.20 4.40 -13.25
CA GLU A 16 -19.49 4.83 -12.69
C GLU A 16 -19.33 5.40 -11.28
N GLN A 17 -18.27 5.02 -10.57
CA GLN A 17 -17.93 5.55 -9.26
C GLN A 17 -17.19 6.89 -9.35
N LEU A 18 -16.48 7.11 -10.46
CA LEU A 18 -15.67 8.31 -10.72
C LEU A 18 -16.07 8.96 -12.06
N PRO A 19 -17.28 9.55 -12.15
CA PRO A 19 -17.81 10.06 -13.42
C PRO A 19 -16.97 11.21 -14.01
N ASP A 20 -16.28 11.98 -13.16
CA ASP A 20 -15.46 13.13 -13.57
C ASP A 20 -13.99 12.76 -13.86
N ALA A 21 -13.65 11.47 -13.86
CA ALA A 21 -12.31 10.97 -14.13
C ALA A 21 -12.24 10.18 -15.44
N ARG A 22 -11.13 10.33 -16.18
CA ARG A 22 -10.78 9.41 -17.26
C ARG A 22 -10.32 8.10 -16.63
N VAL A 23 -11.15 7.07 -16.70
CA VAL A 23 -10.87 5.76 -16.09
C VAL A 23 -10.33 4.79 -17.14
N ILE A 24 -9.13 4.27 -16.90
CA ILE A 24 -8.48 3.24 -17.71
C ILE A 24 -8.34 1.99 -16.85
N THR A 25 -9.06 0.92 -17.22
CA THR A 25 -9.08 -0.32 -16.44
C THR A 25 -8.64 -1.52 -17.25
N TRP A 26 -8.11 -2.51 -16.52
CA TRP A 26 -7.88 -3.85 -17.03
C TRP A 26 -8.55 -4.86 -16.11
N PRO A 27 -9.00 -6.02 -16.61
CA PRO A 27 -9.56 -7.05 -15.74
C PRO A 27 -8.53 -7.52 -14.72
N GLU A 28 -8.93 -7.61 -13.45
CA GLU A 28 -8.09 -8.22 -12.42
C GLU A 28 -7.83 -9.70 -12.76
N PRO A 29 -6.57 -10.19 -12.69
CA PRO A 29 -6.27 -11.59 -12.92
C PRO A 29 -7.03 -12.48 -11.94
N ARG A 30 -7.80 -13.45 -12.45
CA ARG A 30 -8.49 -14.44 -11.61
C ARG A 30 -7.47 -15.38 -10.99
N VAL A 31 -7.44 -15.43 -9.66
CA VAL A 31 -6.64 -16.39 -8.91
C VAL A 31 -7.54 -17.47 -8.32
N PRO A 32 -7.25 -18.76 -8.51
CA PRO A 32 -8.00 -19.84 -7.88
C PRO A 32 -8.02 -19.70 -6.36
N SER A 33 -9.15 -20.01 -5.71
CA SER A 33 -9.35 -19.85 -4.26
C SER A 33 -8.27 -20.54 -3.42
N ARG A 34 -7.78 -21.70 -3.87
CA ARG A 34 -6.66 -22.45 -3.25
C ARG A 34 -5.36 -21.65 -3.10
N PHE A 35 -5.17 -20.58 -3.88
CA PHE A 35 -3.98 -19.72 -3.86
C PHE A 35 -4.28 -18.29 -3.36
N GLU A 36 -5.47 -18.01 -2.83
CA GLU A 36 -5.86 -16.67 -2.38
C GLU A 36 -4.89 -16.07 -1.37
N ARG A 37 -4.45 -16.85 -0.37
CA ARG A 37 -3.50 -16.38 0.65
C ARG A 37 -2.14 -16.04 0.05
N LEU A 38 -1.61 -16.90 -0.83
CA LEU A 38 -0.35 -16.65 -1.52
C LEU A 38 -0.45 -15.41 -2.41
N ASN A 39 -1.55 -15.26 -3.14
CA ASN A 39 -1.80 -14.10 -3.99
C ASN A 39 -1.97 -12.80 -3.22
N ALA A 40 -2.71 -12.80 -2.10
CA ALA A 40 -2.89 -11.64 -1.24
C ALA A 40 -1.55 -11.16 -0.65
N MET A 41 -0.64 -12.10 -0.36
CA MET A 41 0.65 -11.79 0.21
C MET A 41 1.67 -11.38 -0.84
N MET A 42 1.86 -12.18 -1.88
CA MET A 42 2.81 -11.85 -2.94
C MET A 42 2.33 -10.65 -3.72
N LYS A 43 1.08 -10.64 -4.18
CA LYS A 43 0.50 -9.71 -5.17
C LYS A 43 1.18 -9.81 -6.55
N PRO A 44 1.32 -11.02 -7.13
CA PRO A 44 1.99 -11.23 -8.42
C PRO A 44 1.38 -10.41 -9.57
N ALA A 45 0.07 -10.13 -9.50
CA ALA A 45 -0.62 -9.26 -10.44
C ALA A 45 0.02 -7.86 -10.56
N MET A 46 0.76 -7.39 -9.55
CA MET A 46 1.50 -6.13 -9.59
C MET A 46 2.51 -6.07 -10.73
N PHE A 47 3.16 -7.18 -11.09
CA PHE A 47 4.07 -7.19 -12.24
C PHE A 47 3.32 -6.88 -13.53
N GLY A 48 2.22 -7.61 -13.80
CA GLY A 48 1.37 -7.36 -14.97
C GLY A 48 0.77 -5.95 -14.95
N PHE A 49 0.39 -5.44 -13.77
CA PHE A 49 -0.14 -4.09 -13.62
C PHE A 49 0.92 -3.03 -13.97
N THR A 50 2.14 -3.18 -13.45
CA THR A 50 3.23 -2.24 -13.74
C THR A 50 3.56 -2.21 -15.23
N SER A 51 3.55 -3.36 -15.92
CA SER A 51 3.74 -3.41 -17.37
C SER A 51 2.62 -2.66 -18.11
N LYS A 52 1.35 -2.92 -17.76
CA LYS A 52 0.19 -2.25 -18.37
C LYS A 52 0.20 -0.73 -18.19
N ILE A 53 0.54 -0.24 -16.99
CA ILE A 53 0.68 1.20 -16.74
C ILE A 53 1.78 1.79 -17.62
N ARG A 54 2.93 1.12 -17.71
CA ARG A 54 4.06 1.61 -18.53
C ARG A 54 3.75 1.61 -20.02
N GLU A 55 3.11 0.56 -20.53
CA GLU A 55 2.67 0.46 -21.92
C GLU A 55 1.69 1.59 -22.27
N TRP A 56 0.65 1.77 -21.44
CA TRP A 56 -0.33 2.82 -21.64
C TRP A 56 0.29 4.22 -21.56
N LEU A 57 1.09 4.50 -20.53
CA LEU A 57 1.74 5.80 -20.36
C LEU A 57 2.64 6.15 -21.54
N ARG A 58 3.42 5.18 -22.04
CA ARG A 58 4.29 5.40 -23.21
C ARG A 58 3.49 5.69 -24.47
N SER A 59 2.36 5.00 -24.67
CA SER A 59 1.47 5.24 -25.82
C SER A 59 0.93 6.67 -25.78
N VAL A 60 0.29 7.08 -24.69
CA VAL A 60 -0.31 8.41 -24.61
C VAL A 60 0.74 9.53 -24.64
N GLN A 61 1.93 9.30 -24.04
CA GLN A 61 3.04 10.25 -24.13
C GLN A 61 3.62 10.38 -25.55
N HIS A 62 3.63 9.28 -26.31
CA HIS A 62 4.01 9.28 -27.72
C HIS A 62 3.02 10.10 -28.55
N ASP A 63 1.73 9.99 -28.23
CA ASP A 63 0.64 10.75 -28.86
C ASP A 63 0.58 12.23 -28.42
N GLY A 64 1.56 12.68 -27.62
CA GLY A 64 1.69 14.06 -27.17
C GLY A 64 1.00 14.37 -25.84
N GLU A 65 0.28 13.43 -25.23
CA GLU A 65 -0.30 13.65 -23.90
C GLU A 65 0.81 13.88 -22.86
N ARG A 66 0.53 14.76 -21.88
CA ARG A 66 1.43 15.09 -20.78
C ARG A 66 0.67 15.05 -19.47
N PHE A 67 1.37 14.67 -18.40
CA PHE A 67 0.85 14.65 -17.04
C PHE A 67 1.79 15.46 -16.16
N ASP A 68 1.22 16.36 -15.37
CA ASP A 68 2.00 17.21 -14.45
C ASP A 68 2.50 16.43 -13.24
N LEU A 69 1.77 15.39 -12.82
CA LEU A 69 2.09 14.58 -11.64
C LEU A 69 1.44 13.20 -11.74
N ALA A 70 2.17 12.16 -11.32
CA ALA A 70 1.59 10.86 -11.06
C ALA A 70 1.59 10.49 -9.58
N HIS A 71 0.52 9.84 -9.13
CA HIS A 71 0.39 9.35 -7.76
C HIS A 71 0.17 7.84 -7.76
N PHE A 72 1.11 7.10 -7.18
CA PHE A 72 1.04 5.64 -7.07
C PHE A 72 0.50 5.22 -5.71
N LEU A 73 -0.79 4.87 -5.68
CA LEU A 73 -1.44 4.25 -4.53
C LEU A 73 -1.14 2.74 -4.55
N LEU A 74 -0.10 2.33 -3.83
CA LEU A 74 0.24 0.92 -3.67
C LEU A 74 -0.72 0.24 -2.68
N PRO A 75 -1.19 -0.99 -2.97
CA PRO A 75 -1.82 -1.79 -1.95
C PRO A 75 -0.74 -2.22 -0.95
N SER A 76 -0.83 -1.83 0.33
CA SER A 76 0.08 -2.10 1.48
C SER A 76 1.17 -3.18 1.27
N SER A 77 2.17 -2.90 0.43
CA SER A 77 3.23 -3.83 0.04
C SER A 77 4.33 -3.06 -0.71
N PRO A 78 5.33 -2.52 -0.01
CA PRO A 78 6.41 -1.73 -0.61
C PRO A 78 7.35 -2.50 -1.54
N ARG A 79 7.19 -3.83 -1.66
CA ARG A 79 8.11 -4.74 -2.34
C ARG A 79 8.17 -4.64 -3.86
N TYR A 80 7.29 -3.83 -4.44
CA TYR A 80 7.21 -3.65 -5.89
C TYR A 80 7.83 -2.33 -6.32
N PRO A 81 8.63 -2.34 -7.38
CA PRO A 81 9.08 -1.11 -8.00
C PRO A 81 7.93 -0.26 -8.55
N VAL A 82 8.17 1.05 -8.60
CA VAL A 82 7.19 2.03 -9.08
C VAL A 82 7.21 2.09 -10.61
N PRO A 83 6.06 2.03 -11.30
CA PRO A 83 6.00 1.95 -12.76
C PRO A 83 6.45 3.23 -13.46
N PHE A 84 6.43 4.38 -12.78
CA PHE A 84 6.77 5.70 -13.35
C PHE A 84 8.28 5.95 -13.52
N TYR A 85 9.12 5.10 -12.93
CA TYR A 85 10.56 5.25 -13.01
C TYR A 85 11.05 5.29 -14.47
N ARG A 86 11.80 6.34 -14.82
CA ARG A 86 12.31 6.65 -16.18
C ARG A 86 11.24 6.98 -17.24
N LEU A 87 10.07 7.46 -16.85
CA LEU A 87 9.03 7.94 -17.78
C LEU A 87 8.95 9.47 -17.90
N GLY A 88 9.88 10.21 -17.28
CA GLY A 88 10.00 11.66 -17.46
C GLY A 88 8.91 12.51 -16.79
N LEU A 89 8.08 11.92 -15.93
CA LEU A 89 7.09 12.64 -15.11
C LEU A 89 7.45 12.60 -13.63
N PRO A 90 7.18 13.66 -12.86
CA PRO A 90 7.32 13.65 -11.40
C PRO A 90 6.25 12.75 -10.77
N TYR A 91 6.58 12.13 -9.63
CA TYR A 91 5.64 11.22 -8.98
C TYR A 91 5.76 11.11 -7.46
N ILE A 92 4.60 10.84 -6.86
CA ILE A 92 4.40 10.57 -5.45
C ILE A 92 4.03 9.10 -5.26
N VAL A 93 4.56 8.47 -4.22
CA VAL A 93 4.26 7.07 -3.87
C VAL A 93 3.62 7.03 -2.49
N GLY A 94 2.53 6.27 -2.34
CA GLY A 94 1.96 5.95 -1.02
C GLY A 94 0.60 6.56 -0.73
N PRO A 95 0.05 6.33 0.48
CA PRO A 95 0.78 5.93 1.67
C PRO A 95 1.30 4.48 1.60
N VAL A 96 2.60 4.32 1.87
CA VAL A 96 3.31 3.05 1.88
C VAL A 96 3.24 2.48 3.28
N GLY A 97 2.83 1.22 3.40
CA GLY A 97 2.71 0.52 4.66
C GLY A 97 2.86 -0.98 4.50
N GLY A 98 3.16 -1.67 5.60
CA GLY A 98 3.43 -3.10 5.61
C GLY A 98 4.85 -3.38 6.12
N ALA A 99 5.28 -4.63 5.99
CA ALA A 99 6.61 -5.10 6.42
C ALA A 99 6.98 -4.82 7.89
N LEU A 100 6.02 -4.45 8.75
CA LEU A 100 6.24 -4.31 10.18
C LEU A 100 6.62 -5.69 10.77
N PRO A 101 7.79 -5.82 11.43
CA PRO A 101 8.17 -7.06 12.09
C PRO A 101 7.29 -7.32 13.32
N ASN A 102 7.13 -8.60 13.67
CA ASN A 102 6.45 -8.96 14.91
C ASN A 102 7.31 -8.51 16.11
N PRO A 103 6.73 -7.87 17.13
CA PRO A 103 7.47 -7.52 18.34
C PRO A 103 8.08 -8.77 19.00
N PRO A 104 9.30 -8.69 19.56
CA PRO A 104 9.99 -9.87 20.11
C PRO A 104 9.19 -10.66 21.14
N GLY A 105 8.43 -9.97 22.00
CA GLY A 105 7.60 -10.60 23.04
C GLY A 105 6.38 -11.37 22.51
N PHE A 106 6.02 -11.18 21.24
CA PHE A 106 4.88 -11.85 20.60
C PHE A 106 5.32 -12.93 19.61
N LYS A 107 6.62 -13.29 19.57
CA LYS A 107 7.13 -14.31 18.64
C LYS A 107 6.42 -15.65 18.82
N SER A 108 6.31 -16.16 20.04
CA SER A 108 5.64 -17.44 20.33
C SER A 108 4.15 -17.44 19.97
N GLU A 109 3.50 -16.27 20.02
CA GLU A 109 2.08 -16.14 19.63
C GLU A 109 1.88 -16.12 18.11
N MET A 110 2.92 -15.69 17.40
CA MET A 110 3.00 -15.54 15.95
C MET A 110 3.77 -16.70 15.27
N GLU A 111 4.30 -17.67 16.03
CA GLU A 111 5.02 -18.85 15.52
C GLU A 111 4.09 -19.82 14.76
N ALA A 112 2.78 -19.75 15.00
CA ALA A 112 1.78 -20.44 14.18
C ALA A 112 1.62 -19.79 12.79
N ASP A 113 2.25 -18.65 12.53
CA ASP A 113 2.19 -18.00 11.24
C ASP A 113 3.13 -18.68 10.24
N SER A 114 2.47 -19.39 9.32
CA SER A 114 2.94 -19.94 8.06
C SER A 114 4.20 -19.30 7.45
N TRP A 115 4.99 -20.12 6.73
CA TRP A 115 6.17 -19.76 5.93
C TRP A 115 6.06 -18.42 5.18
N PHE A 116 4.85 -17.99 4.81
CA PHE A 116 4.60 -16.71 4.17
C PHE A 116 4.99 -15.48 5.01
N VAL A 117 5.08 -15.54 6.35
CA VAL A 117 5.62 -14.42 7.16
C VAL A 117 7.10 -14.20 6.88
N ARG A 118 7.83 -15.25 6.48
CA ARG A 118 9.21 -15.14 6.00
C ARG A 118 9.30 -14.34 4.69
N LEU A 119 8.21 -14.21 3.91
CA LEU A 119 8.18 -13.31 2.75
C LEU A 119 8.33 -11.83 3.16
N ARG A 120 8.05 -11.44 4.41
CA ARG A 120 8.37 -10.08 4.90
C ARG A 120 9.87 -9.87 5.07
N ALA A 121 10.64 -10.92 5.38
CA ALA A 121 12.10 -10.83 5.41
C ALA A 121 12.67 -10.57 4.01
N LEU A 122 11.99 -11.05 2.94
CA LEU A 122 12.36 -10.71 1.57
C LEU A 122 12.17 -9.22 1.27
N ASP A 123 11.24 -8.52 1.93
CA ASP A 123 11.04 -7.09 1.74
C ASP A 123 12.32 -6.33 2.13
N GLY A 124 12.89 -6.64 3.31
CA GLY A 124 14.16 -6.07 3.76
C GLY A 124 15.32 -6.37 2.81
N LEU A 125 15.46 -7.62 2.37
CA LEU A 125 16.49 -7.99 1.38
C LEU A 125 16.34 -7.19 0.08
N ARG A 126 15.12 -7.00 -0.40
CA ARG A 126 14.86 -6.19 -1.61
C ARG A 126 15.13 -4.71 -1.37
N PHE A 127 14.77 -4.17 -0.21
CA PHE A 127 15.10 -2.78 0.12
C PHE A 127 16.60 -2.56 0.14
N ALA A 128 17.38 -3.51 0.67
CA ALA A 128 18.83 -3.45 0.68
C ALA A 128 19.46 -3.64 -0.71
N HIS A 129 18.97 -4.60 -1.52
CA HIS A 129 19.71 -5.09 -2.68
C HIS A 129 19.01 -5.01 -4.04
N ASP A 130 17.69 -4.81 -4.12
CA ASP A 130 16.99 -4.72 -5.41
C ASP A 130 17.24 -3.34 -6.05
N PRO A 131 18.08 -3.24 -7.11
CA PRO A 131 18.47 -1.96 -7.67
C PRO A 131 17.30 -1.24 -8.34
N TRP A 132 16.34 -1.99 -8.89
CA TRP A 132 15.23 -1.41 -9.62
C TRP A 132 14.20 -0.83 -8.66
N LEU A 133 13.89 -1.57 -7.58
CA LEU A 133 13.07 -1.05 -6.49
C LEU A 133 13.71 0.20 -5.90
N ARG A 134 14.96 0.12 -5.47
CA ARG A 134 15.67 1.23 -4.81
C ARG A 134 15.70 2.48 -5.67
N ARG A 135 16.02 2.34 -6.96
CA ARG A 135 16.04 3.48 -7.90
C ARG A 135 14.64 4.04 -8.15
N SER A 136 13.62 3.19 -8.25
CA SER A 136 12.24 3.64 -8.46
C SER A 136 11.66 4.40 -7.27
N TYR A 137 12.05 4.07 -6.04
CA TYR A 137 11.68 4.87 -4.86
C TYR A 137 12.57 6.11 -4.70
N GLY A 138 13.88 5.97 -4.96
CA GLY A 138 14.82 7.09 -4.88
C GLY A 138 14.58 8.19 -5.91
N ALA A 139 13.98 7.87 -7.05
CA ALA A 139 13.58 8.85 -8.05
C ALA A 139 12.21 9.51 -7.77
N ALA A 140 11.45 9.05 -6.77
CA ALA A 140 10.19 9.69 -6.40
C ALA A 140 10.42 11.08 -5.80
N ASP A 141 9.52 12.02 -6.09
CA ASP A 141 9.55 13.37 -5.52
C ASP A 141 9.09 13.41 -4.06
N MET A 142 8.22 12.45 -3.70
CA MET A 142 7.75 12.24 -2.32
C MET A 142 7.32 10.79 -2.11
N VAL A 143 7.72 10.22 -0.98
CA VAL A 143 7.18 8.95 -0.48
C VAL A 143 6.36 9.21 0.79
N LEU A 144 5.07 8.92 0.73
CA LEU A 144 4.15 9.02 1.85
C LEU A 144 4.16 7.70 2.61
N PHE A 145 4.28 7.75 3.93
CA PHE A 145 4.24 6.59 4.81
C PHE A 145 2.92 6.54 5.58
N VAL A 146 2.39 5.33 5.81
CA VAL A 146 1.21 5.15 6.68
C VAL A 146 1.47 5.56 8.13
N ALA A 147 2.73 5.48 8.59
CA ALA A 147 3.15 5.79 9.95
C ALA A 147 4.67 6.00 10.03
N PRO A 148 5.19 6.61 11.12
CA PRO A 148 6.62 6.89 11.27
C PRO A 148 7.56 5.69 11.15
N TYR A 149 7.14 4.49 11.60
CA TYR A 149 7.97 3.26 11.58
C TYR A 149 8.48 2.88 10.18
N MET A 150 7.78 3.31 9.13
CA MET A 150 8.18 3.00 7.76
C MET A 150 9.52 3.60 7.38
N ARG A 151 9.97 4.65 8.08
CA ARG A 151 11.32 5.19 7.93
C ARG A 151 12.38 4.13 8.24
N ASP A 152 12.17 3.38 9.32
CA ASP A 152 13.12 2.36 9.77
C ASP A 152 13.06 1.12 8.87
N VAL A 153 11.85 0.74 8.44
CA VAL A 153 11.63 -0.38 7.51
C VAL A 153 12.28 -0.15 6.15
N MET A 154 12.24 1.08 5.64
CA MET A 154 12.76 1.42 4.32
C MET A 154 14.08 2.22 4.39
N GLN A 155 14.81 2.14 5.50
CA GLN A 155 16.03 2.93 5.74
C GLN A 155 17.11 2.73 4.66
N ASP A 156 17.19 1.54 4.08
CA ASP A 156 18.17 1.24 3.04
C ASP A 156 17.83 1.93 1.71
N VAL A 157 16.57 2.29 1.48
CA VAL A 157 16.11 2.89 0.22
C VAL A 157 16.46 4.38 0.20
N PRO A 158 17.23 4.87 -0.80
CA PRO A 158 17.72 6.25 -0.83
C PRO A 158 16.63 7.22 -1.31
N MET A 159 15.58 7.42 -0.50
CA MET A 159 14.46 8.30 -0.80
C MET A 159 14.86 9.78 -0.68
N ARG A 160 14.47 10.61 -1.66
CA ARG A 160 14.77 12.06 -1.64
C ARG A 160 13.97 12.81 -0.59
N ARG A 161 12.68 12.48 -0.47
CA ARG A 161 11.75 13.07 0.50
C ARG A 161 10.74 12.04 0.94
N HIS A 162 10.44 12.03 2.24
CA HIS A 162 9.42 11.17 2.81
C HIS A 162 8.71 11.84 3.99
N ARG A 163 7.42 11.53 4.16
CA ARG A 163 6.60 12.02 5.29
C ARG A 163 5.61 10.97 5.74
N ALA A 164 5.37 10.90 7.05
CA ALA A 164 4.20 10.20 7.56
C ALA A 164 2.93 10.97 7.16
N PHE A 165 1.94 10.26 6.66
CA PHE A 165 0.68 10.81 6.16
C PHE A 165 -0.48 9.94 6.63
N LEU A 166 -1.39 10.53 7.40
CA LEU A 166 -2.63 9.90 7.81
C LEU A 166 -3.63 10.03 6.66
N GLY A 167 -3.60 9.06 5.74
CA GLY A 167 -4.41 9.11 4.53
C GLY A 167 -5.88 8.72 4.71
N LEU A 168 -6.32 8.41 5.94
CA LEU A 168 -7.71 8.13 6.26
C LEU A 168 -8.29 9.34 6.97
N GLY A 169 -9.24 10.01 6.31
CA GLY A 169 -10.04 11.09 6.89
C GLY A 169 -11.39 10.58 7.40
N LEU A 170 -11.99 11.35 8.29
CA LEU A 170 -13.42 11.28 8.61
C LEU A 170 -14.09 12.47 7.91
N ASP A 171 -15.28 12.26 7.36
CA ASP A 171 -16.05 13.36 6.74
C ASP A 171 -16.45 14.42 7.78
N GLU A 172 -16.75 13.96 8.99
CA GLU A 172 -17.09 14.80 10.14
C GLU A 172 -16.40 14.25 11.40
N VAL A 173 -15.84 15.16 12.20
CA VAL A 173 -15.27 14.80 13.51
C VAL A 173 -16.41 14.87 14.52
N PRO A 174 -16.76 13.75 15.20
CA PRO A 174 -17.84 13.77 16.17
C PRO A 174 -17.52 14.70 17.34
N ASP A 175 -18.57 15.25 17.95
CA ASP A 175 -18.45 16.11 19.12
C ASP A 175 -17.72 15.41 20.27
N LYS A 176 -16.99 16.22 21.04
CA LYS A 176 -16.30 15.74 22.24
C LYS A 176 -17.33 15.25 23.26
N VAL A 177 -17.30 13.96 23.56
CA VAL A 177 -18.11 13.36 24.63
C VAL A 177 -17.49 13.69 26.00
N GLU A 178 -18.27 14.25 26.92
CA GLU A 178 -17.88 14.39 28.33
C GLU A 178 -17.85 13.02 29.00
N ARG A 179 -16.75 12.72 29.69
CA ARG A 179 -16.58 11.45 30.41
C ARG A 179 -16.89 11.67 31.88
N HIS A 180 -17.82 10.91 32.42
CA HIS A 180 -18.04 10.83 33.87
C HIS A 180 -17.14 9.72 34.43
N ALA A 181 -16.10 10.11 35.16
CA ALA A 181 -15.25 9.15 35.86
C ALA A 181 -15.77 8.95 37.28
N VAL A 182 -16.06 7.71 37.66
CA VAL A 182 -16.24 7.33 39.06
C VAL A 182 -14.87 7.02 39.63
N ALA A 183 -14.52 7.62 40.76
CA ALA A 183 -13.23 7.40 41.39
C ALA A 183 -13.06 5.90 41.71
N HIS A 184 -11.91 5.34 41.31
CA HIS A 184 -11.54 3.93 41.51
C HIS A 184 -12.32 2.89 40.68
N GLU A 185 -13.16 3.31 39.72
CA GLU A 185 -13.80 2.40 38.76
C GLU A 185 -13.28 2.61 37.34
N MET A 186 -13.15 1.52 36.57
CA MET A 186 -12.68 1.56 35.18
C MET A 186 -13.49 0.60 34.32
N GLU A 187 -14.21 1.15 33.36
CA GLU A 187 -14.87 0.36 32.31
C GLU A 187 -13.96 0.27 31.08
N LEU A 188 -13.68 -0.96 30.64
CA LEU A 188 -12.81 -1.24 29.50
C LEU A 188 -13.63 -1.88 28.38
N LEU A 189 -13.68 -1.22 27.23
CA LEU A 189 -14.26 -1.77 26.00
C LEU A 189 -13.14 -2.06 24.99
N HIS A 190 -13.03 -3.31 24.57
CA HIS A 190 -12.13 -3.71 23.48
C HIS A 190 -12.94 -3.89 22.18
N VAL A 191 -12.64 -3.10 21.14
CA VAL A 191 -13.29 -3.20 19.83
C VAL A 191 -12.26 -3.48 18.74
N GLY A 192 -12.48 -4.54 17.96
CA GLY A 192 -11.65 -4.90 16.83
C GLY A 192 -11.97 -6.30 16.32
N ARG A 193 -11.32 -6.71 15.23
CA ARG A 193 -11.35 -8.12 14.81
C ARG A 193 -10.72 -8.98 15.90
N ALA A 194 -11.36 -10.07 16.28
CA ALA A 194 -10.83 -11.08 17.20
C ALA A 194 -9.71 -11.88 16.53
N VAL A 195 -8.53 -11.26 16.41
CA VAL A 195 -7.31 -11.84 15.86
C VAL A 195 -6.17 -11.64 16.85
N ARG A 196 -5.22 -12.58 16.88
CA ARG A 196 -4.10 -12.57 17.85
C ARG A 196 -3.30 -11.27 17.86
N SER A 197 -3.12 -10.64 16.70
CA SER A 197 -2.43 -9.36 16.57
C SER A 197 -3.16 -8.16 17.20
N LYS A 198 -4.37 -8.37 17.75
CA LYS A 198 -5.13 -7.37 18.50
C LYS A 198 -5.12 -7.62 20.01
N GLY A 199 -4.39 -8.63 20.50
CA GLY A 199 -4.22 -8.85 21.94
C GLY A 199 -5.45 -9.41 22.66
N LEU A 200 -6.47 -9.87 21.91
CA LEU A 200 -7.60 -10.62 22.45
C LEU A 200 -7.27 -12.11 22.50
N ARG A 201 -7.52 -12.73 23.65
CA ARG A 201 -7.60 -14.18 23.83
C ARG A 201 -8.90 -14.51 24.54
#